data_AF-A0A661USY8-F1
#
_entry.id   AF-A0A661USY8-F1
#
_cell.length_a   1.000
_cell.length_b   1.000
_cell.length_c   1.000
_cell.angle_alpha   90.00
_cell.angle_beta   90.00
_cell.angle_gamma   90.00
#
_symmetry.space_group_name_H-M   'P 1'
#
loop_
_entity.id
_entity.type
_entity.pdbx_description
1 polymer ?
#
loop_
_entity_poly.entity_id
_entity_poly.type
_entity_poly.pdbx_seq_one_letter_code
_entity_poly.pdbx_strand_id
1 'polypeptide(L)' 'MDKEECKWYCCCPMKFFFEQGKLDKKWVEKYCYGNWKKCVRYQKEESGVYHPDNMLPDGTIDNNL' A
#
# COMPACT_ATOMS: atom_id res chain seq x y z
N MET A 1 20.75 -1.61 -6.14
CA MET A 1 19.93 -1.94 -4.96
C MET A 1 18.53 -2.15 -5.49
N ASP A 2 18.19 -3.40 -5.69
CA ASP A 2 17.01 -3.85 -6.41
C ASP A 2 15.75 -3.25 -5.76
N LYS A 3 15.00 -2.46 -6.54
CA LYS A 3 13.67 -2.00 -6.13
C LYS A 3 12.75 -3.21 -6.19
N GLU A 4 12.56 -3.87 -5.06
CA GLU A 4 11.63 -4.98 -4.95
C GLU A 4 10.20 -4.45 -4.94
N GLU A 5 9.40 -4.89 -5.90
CA GLU A 5 7.96 -4.65 -5.91
C GLU A 5 7.30 -5.48 -4.80
N CYS A 6 6.35 -4.87 -4.08
CA CYS A 6 5.53 -5.59 -3.11
C CYS A 6 4.80 -6.76 -3.78
N LYS A 7 4.86 -7.94 -3.18
CA LYS A 7 4.23 -9.17 -3.69
C LYS A 7 2.73 -9.05 -4.00
N TRP A 8 2.04 -8.16 -3.30
CA TRP A 8 0.60 -7.92 -3.47
C TRP A 8 0.27 -6.64 -4.24
N TYR A 9 1.26 -5.96 -4.81
CA TYR A 9 1.02 -4.69 -5.51
C TYR A 9 0.00 -4.84 -6.65
N CYS A 10 0.02 -5.97 -7.36
CA CYS A 10 -0.91 -6.24 -8.45
C CYS A 10 -2.39 -6.28 -8.04
N CYS A 11 -2.71 -6.60 -6.78
CA CYS A 11 -4.07 -6.69 -6.25
C CYS A 11 -4.35 -5.73 -5.08
N CYS A 12 -3.37 -4.94 -4.64
CA CYS A 12 -3.51 -4.01 -3.52
C CYS A 12 -4.36 -2.79 -3.92
N PRO A 13 -5.30 -2.34 -3.07
CA PRO A 13 -6.07 -1.11 -3.32
C PRO A 13 -5.22 0.12 -3.59
N MET A 14 -3.97 0.16 -3.10
CA MET A 14 -3.05 1.26 -3.35
C MET A 14 -2.75 1.45 -4.84
N LYS A 15 -2.63 0.36 -5.61
CA LYS A 15 -2.46 0.43 -7.05
C LYS A 15 -3.71 1.03 -7.71
N PHE A 16 -4.89 0.55 -7.32
CA PHE A 16 -6.16 1.05 -7.83
C PHE A 16 -6.33 2.56 -7.56
N PHE A 17 -6.10 3.03 -6.33
CA PHE A 17 -6.21 4.46 -6.02
C PHE A 17 -5.15 5.31 -6.71
N PHE A 18 -3.95 4.77 -6.91
CA PHE A 18 -2.90 5.45 -7.65
C PHE A 18 -3.27 5.61 -9.13
N GLU A 19 -3.77 4.55 -9.77
CA GLU A 19 -4.24 4.59 -11.17
C GLU A 19 -5.44 5.54 -11.36
N GLN A 20 -6.27 5.72 -10.32
CA GLN A 20 -7.37 6.69 -10.29
C GLN A 20 -6.91 8.13 -9.98
N GLY A 21 -5.61 8.36 -9.72
CA GLY A 21 -5.07 9.68 -9.35
C GLY A 21 -5.48 10.17 -7.96
N LYS A 22 -6.10 9.32 -7.14
CA LYS A 22 -6.52 9.63 -5.77
C LYS A 22 -5.38 9.49 -4.76
N LEU A 23 -4.43 8.60 -5.04
CA LEU A 23 -3.27 8.34 -4.19
C LEU A 23 -2.02 9.01 -4.76
N ASP A 24 -1.31 9.76 -3.92
CA ASP A 24 -0.03 10.37 -4.27
C ASP A 24 1.03 9.30 -4.56
N LYS A 25 1.75 9.45 -5.69
CA LYS A 25 2.82 8.54 -6.13
C LYS A 25 3.87 8.25 -5.06
N LYS A 26 4.09 9.18 -4.12
CA LYS A 26 5.06 8.99 -3.02
C LYS A 26 4.78 7.73 -2.21
N TRP A 27 3.51 7.34 -2.06
CA TRP A 27 3.13 6.15 -1.32
C TRP A 27 3.56 4.88 -2.06
N VAL A 28 3.29 4.83 -3.36
CA VAL A 28 3.67 3.73 -4.24
C VAL A 28 5.19 3.62 -4.36
N GLU A 29 5.90 4.73 -4.58
CA GLU A 29 7.36 4.74 -4.70
C GLU A 29 8.07 4.38 -3.39
N LYS A 30 7.59 4.88 -2.25
CA LYS A 30 8.22 4.67 -0.94
C LYS A 30 7.93 3.29 -0.37
N TYR A 31 6.70 2.80 -0.51
CA TYR A 31 6.26 1.53 0.07
C TYR A 31 6.21 0.43 -0.98
N CYS A 32 5.43 0.57 -2.05
CA CYS A 32 5.21 -0.52 -3.00
C CYS A 32 6.45 -0.90 -3.82
N TYR A 33 7.24 0.06 -4.28
CA TYR A 33 8.52 -0.14 -5.00
C TYR A 33 9.76 0.15 -4.15
N GLY A 34 9.55 0.38 -2.86
CA GLY A 34 10.61 0.73 -1.91
C GLY A 34 10.64 -0.29 -0.78
N ASN A 35 10.37 0.16 0.44
CA ASN A 35 10.37 -0.72 1.61
C ASN A 35 8.95 -1.17 1.97
N TRP A 36 8.42 -2.13 1.20
CA TRP A 36 7.08 -2.68 1.42
C TRP A 36 6.93 -3.41 2.75
N LYS A 37 8.03 -3.89 3.36
CA LYS A 37 8.02 -4.49 4.70
C LYS A 37 7.61 -3.50 5.80
N LYS A 38 7.76 -2.19 5.56
CA LYS A 38 7.27 -1.13 6.45
C LYS A 38 5.80 -0.74 6.21
N CYS A 39 5.15 -1.31 5.20
CA CYS A 39 3.73 -1.08 4.95
C CYS A 39 2.89 -1.81 6.01
N VAL A 40 2.08 -1.07 6.76
CA VAL A 40 1.19 -1.64 7.79
C VAL A 40 0.17 -2.58 7.18
N ARG A 41 -0.34 -2.27 5.98
CA ARG A 41 -1.23 -3.17 5.24
C ARG A 41 -0.58 -4.52 4.96
N TYR A 42 0.67 -4.52 4.51
CA TYR A 42 1.44 -5.74 4.27
C TYR A 42 1.55 -6.58 5.54
N GLN A 43 1.90 -5.96 6.67
CA GLN A 43 2.05 -6.65 7.95
C GLN A 43 0.72 -7.24 8.44
N LYS A 44 -0.39 -6.54 8.21
CA LYS A 44 -1.74 -7.01 8.54
C LYS A 44 -2.16 -8.19 7.66
N GLU A 45 -1.88 -8.13 6.37
CA GLU A 45 -2.21 -9.22 5.45
C GLU A 45 -1.38 -10.48 5.73
N GLU A 46 -0.10 -10.32 6.10
CA GLU A 46 0.73 -11.44 6.58
C GLU A 46 0.22 -12.06 7.90
N SER A 47 -0.39 -11.25 8.76
CA SER A 47 -0.94 -11.70 10.04
C SER A 47 -2.40 -12.13 9.94
N GLY A 48 -3.02 -12.07 8.75
CA GLY A 48 -4.44 -12.39 8.55
C GLY A 48 -5.39 -11.45 9.29
N VAL A 49 -4.95 -10.22 9.58
CA VAL A 49 -5.74 -9.20 10.29
C VAL A 49 -6.48 -8.34 9.28
N TYR A 50 -7.80 -8.29 9.42
CA TYR A 50 -8.65 -7.43 8.62
C TYR A 50 -8.21 -5.95 8.70
N HIS A 51 -8.23 -5.30 7.55
CA HIS A 51 -8.11 -3.85 7.43
C HIS A 51 -8.90 -3.34 6.23
N PRO A 52 -9.42 -2.10 6.30
CA PRO A 52 -10.19 -1.53 5.22
C PRO A 52 -9.30 -1.08 4.05
N ASP A 53 -9.89 -1.00 2.86
CA ASP A 53 -9.18 -0.64 1.63
C ASP A 53 -8.64 0.79 1.64
N ASN A 54 -9.32 1.70 2.33
CA ASN A 54 -8.91 3.09 2.48
C ASN A 54 -7.83 3.31 3.56
N MET A 55 -7.27 2.24 4.13
CA MET A 55 -6.07 2.31 4.97
C MET A 55 -4.83 2.60 4.11
N LEU A 56 -4.06 3.62 4.45
CA LEU A 56 -2.80 3.95 3.82
C LEU A 56 -1.65 3.02 4.27
N PRO A 57 -0.51 3.02 3.56
CA PRO A 57 0.65 2.18 3.91
C PRO A 57 1.24 2.45 5.30
N ASP A 58 1.00 3.62 5.89
CA ASP A 58 1.42 3.95 7.25
C ASP A 58 0.41 3.53 8.33
N GLY A 59 -0.75 2.99 7.94
CA GLY A 59 -1.80 2.54 8.83
C GLY A 59 -2.88 3.59 9.14
N THR A 60 -2.76 4.80 8.60
CA THR A 60 -3.81 5.82 8.72
C THR A 60 -5.00 5.49 7.82
N ILE A 61 -6.21 5.86 8.22
CA ILE A 61 -7.42 5.69 7.40
C ILE A 61 -7.72 7.02 6.72
N ASP A 62 -7.71 7.03 5.39
CA ASP A 62 -8.11 8.19 4.60
C ASP A 62 -9.55 7.99 4.09
N ASN A 63 -10.51 8.76 4.63
CA ASN A 63 -11.91 8.64 4.22
C ASN A 63 -12.19 9.26 2.83
N ASN A 64 -11.20 9.87 2.18
CA ASN A 64 -11.36 10.45 0.84
C ASN A 64 -10.88 9.54 -0.30
N LEU A 65 -10.32 8.36 0.02
CA LEU A 65 -9.89 7.36 -0.96
C LEU A 65 -11.05 6.51 -1.48
#